data_AF-A0A6L8B9R4-F1
#
_entry.id   AF-A0A6L8B9R4-F1
#
_cell.length_a   1.000
_cell.length_b   1.000
_cell.length_c   1.000
_cell.angle_alpha   90.00
_cell.angle_beta   90.00
_cell.angle_gamma   90.00
#
_symmetry.space_group_name_H-M   'P 1'
#
loop_
_entity.id
_entity.type
_entity.pdbx_description
1 polymer ?
#
loop_
_entity_poly.entity_id
_entity_poly.type
_entity_poly.pdbx_seq_one_letter_code
_entity_poly.pdbx_strand_id
1 'polypeptide(L)' 'MAFVMNASVEIMALARNHGLTAYDASYLALAIRESSALASFDRRLNEAATAEGVVLFA' A
#
# COMPACT_ATOMS: atom_id res chain seq x y z
N MET A 1 -21.15 5.00 -8.66
CA MET A 1 -20.17 5.58 -9.59
C MET A 1 -18.81 5.58 -8.92
N ALA A 2 -18.11 4.44 -8.90
CA ALA A 2 -16.77 4.38 -8.33
C ALA A 2 -15.81 4.98 -9.36
N PHE A 3 -15.22 6.13 -9.03
CA PHE A 3 -14.09 6.67 -9.77
C PHE A 3 -12.95 5.66 -9.63
N VAL A 4 -12.71 4.85 -10.65
CA VAL A 4 -11.53 3.97 -10.67
C VAL A 4 -10.33 4.89 -10.83
N MET A 5 -9.69 5.22 -9.71
CA MET A 5 -8.37 5.83 -9.76
C MET A 5 -7.47 4.91 -10.57
N ASN A 6 -6.76 5.49 -11.54
CA ASN A 6 -5.70 4.79 -12.24
C ASN A 6 -4.72 4.20 -11.20
N ALA A 7 -4.44 2.90 -11.28
CA ALA A 7 -3.55 2.21 -10.35
C ALA A 7 -2.20 2.92 -10.20
N SER A 8 -1.66 3.52 -11.27
CA SER A 8 -0.39 4.25 -11.16
C SER A 8 -0.51 5.55 -10.35
N VAL A 9 -1.67 6.21 -10.32
CA VAL A 9 -1.90 7.41 -9.51
C VAL A 9 -1.95 7.07 -8.04
N GLU A 10 -2.68 6.01 -7.69
CA GLU A 10 -2.78 5.48 -6.32
C GLU A 10 -1.41 5.06 -5.78
N ILE A 11 -0.66 4.26 -6.55
CA ILE A 11 0.69 3.81 -6.18
C ILE A 11 1.61 5.01 -5.93
N MET A 12 1.59 6.01 -6.81
CA MET A 12 2.44 7.18 -6.66
C MET A 12 2.02 8.08 -5.49
N ALA A 13 0.73 8.11 -5.14
CA ALA A 13 0.26 8.81 -3.95
C ALA A 13 0.76 8.11 -2.67
N LEU A 14 0.60 6.80 -2.57
CA LEU A 14 1.10 6.01 -1.45
C LEU A 14 2.62 6.11 -1.32
N ALA A 15 3.35 6.02 -2.44
CA ALA A 15 4.79 6.19 -2.47
C ALA A 15 5.24 7.53 -1.87
N ARG A 16 4.58 8.63 -2.26
CA ARG A 16 4.90 9.97 -1.73
C ARG A 16 4.50 10.15 -0.28
N ASN A 17 3.31 9.69 0.10
CA ASN A 17 2.76 9.89 1.45
C ASN A 17 3.57 9.13 2.51
N HIS A 18 4.11 7.96 2.15
CA HIS A 18 4.82 7.08 3.09
C HIS A 18 6.33 6.97 2.82
N GLY A 19 6.85 7.69 1.83
CA GLY A 19 8.27 7.63 1.46
C GLY A 19 8.71 6.25 0.95
N LEU A 20 7.82 5.54 0.27
CA LEU A 20 8.06 4.22 -0.29
C LEU A 20 8.61 4.31 -1.73
N THR A 21 9.27 3.24 -2.17
CA THR A 21 9.48 3.05 -3.61
C THR A 21 8.12 2.80 -4.29
N ALA A 22 8.04 3.04 -5.61
CA ALA A 22 6.84 2.67 -6.36
C ALA A 22 6.55 1.16 -6.30
N TYR A 23 7.58 0.33 -6.11
CA TYR A 23 7.44 -1.11 -5.96
C TYR A 23 6.77 -1.47 -4.63
N ASP A 24 7.27 -0.97 -3.50
CA ASP A 24 6.68 -1.23 -2.18
C ASP A 24 5.25 -0.67 -2.09
N ALA A 25 5.04 0.52 -2.64
CA ALA A 25 3.71 1.14 -2.71
C ALA A 25 2.73 0.33 -3.58
N SER A 26 3.22 -0.42 -4.58
CA SER A 26 2.38 -1.31 -5.39
C SER A 26 1.85 -2.52 -4.60
N TYR A 27 2.66 -3.06 -3.68
CA TYR A 27 2.21 -4.11 -2.76
C TYR A 27 1.20 -3.58 -1.74
N LEU A 28 1.43 -2.37 -1.22
CA LEU A 28 0.47 -1.73 -0.32
C LEU A 28 -0.87 -1.46 -1.03
N ALA A 29 -0.85 -0.87 -2.23
CA ALA A 29 -2.04 -0.63 -3.03
C ALA A 29 -2.80 -1.94 -3.34
N LEU A 30 -2.07 -3.01 -3.67
CA LEU A 30 -2.67 -4.32 -3.89
C LEU A 30 -3.36 -4.85 -2.61
N ALA A 31 -2.70 -4.76 -1.46
CA ALA A 31 -3.27 -5.22 -0.19
C ALA A 31 -4.55 -4.45 0.19
N ILE A 32 -4.57 -3.13 -0.03
CA ILE A 32 -5.76 -2.29 0.19
C ILE A 32 -6.91 -2.72 -0.73
N ARG A 33 -6.65 -2.83 -2.04
CA ARG A 33 -7.66 -3.16 -3.05
C ARG A 33 -8.28 -4.53 -2.84
N GLU A 34 -7.47 -5.51 -2.47
CA GLU A 34 -7.92 -6.87 -2.22
C GLU A 34 -8.41 -7.08 -0.77
N SER A 35 -8.34 -6.05 0.08
CA SER A 35 -8.62 -6.13 1.52
C SER A 35 -7.87 -7.30 2.20
N SER A 36 -6.62 -7.49 1.80
CA SER A 36 -5.77 -8.61 2.23
C SER A 36 -4.70 -8.17 3.22
N ALA A 37 -4.17 -9.12 3.99
CA ALA A 37 -3.02 -8.87 4.85
C ALA A 37 -1.73 -8.67 4.03
N LEU A 38 -0.83 -7.82 4.52
CA LEU A 38 0.48 -7.57 3.93
C LEU A 38 1.57 -8.32 4.72
N ALA A 39 2.34 -9.16 4.03
CA ALA A 39 3.48 -9.89 4.59
C ALA A 39 4.78 -9.26 4.07
N SER A 40 5.59 -8.70 4.96
CA SER A 40 6.90 -8.14 4.59
C SER A 40 7.85 -8.08 5.79
N PHE A 41 9.15 -8.21 5.52
CA PHE A 41 10.22 -7.90 6.49
C PHE A 41 10.67 -6.44 6.40
N ASP A 42 10.16 -5.67 5.43
CA ASP A 42 10.48 -4.25 5.29
C ASP A 42 9.71 -3.42 6.33
N ARG A 43 10.45 -2.82 7.26
CA ARG A 43 9.88 -2.02 8.35
C ARG A 43 9.08 -0.82 7.84
N ARG A 44 9.55 -0.12 6.80
CA ARG A 44 8.86 1.07 6.28
C ARG A 44 7.55 0.70 5.59
N LEU A 45 7.55 -0.39 4.83
CA LEU A 45 6.32 -0.89 4.22
C LEU A 45 5.31 -1.35 5.27
N ASN A 46 5.76 -2.01 6.34
CA ASN A 46 4.89 -2.42 7.44
C ASN A 46 4.28 -1.22 8.20
N GLU A 47 5.07 -0.16 8.39
CA GLU A 47 4.59 1.10 8.98
C GLU A 47 3.53 1.77 8.09
N ALA A 48 3.77 1.83 6.78
CA ALA A 48 2.81 2.37 5.81
C ALA A 48 1.51 1.55 5.78
N ALA A 49 1.61 0.22 5.78
CA ALA A 49 0.47 -0.69 5.84
C ALA A 49 -0.37 -0.43 7.11
N THR A 50 0.28 -0.32 8.26
CA THR A 50 -0.41 -0.01 9.52
C THR A 50 -1.09 1.35 9.48
N ALA A 51 -0.45 2.37 8.88
CA ALA A 51 -1.00 3.72 8.75
C ALA A 51 -2.23 3.78 7.82
N GLU A 52 -2.28 2.94 6.78
CA GLU A 52 -3.43 2.78 5.88
C GLU A 52 -4.49 1.79 6.40
N GLY A 53 -4.29 1.23 7.60
CA GLY A 53 -5.23 0.27 8.22
C GLY A 53 -5.18 -1.15 7.62
N VAL A 54 -4.13 -1.47 6.89
CA VAL A 54 -3.89 -2.82 6.35
C VAL A 54 -3.29 -3.71 7.45
N VAL A 55 -3.88 -4.91 7.61
CA VAL A 55 -3.41 -5.90 8.58
C VAL A 55 -2.08 -6.49 8.13
N LEU A 56 -1.14 -6.66 9.06
CA LEU A 56 0.10 -7.39 8.78
C LEU A 56 -0.09 -8.89 8.96
N PHE A 57 0.48 -9.67 8.06
CA PHE A 57 0.55 -11.12 8.20
C PHE A 57 1.59 -11.50 9.27
N ALA A 58 1.24 -12.48 10.11
CA ALA A 58 2.05 -12.93 11.25
C ALA A 58 3.09 -14.00 10.87
#